data_AF-A0A5C8K7L2-F1
#
_entry.id   AF-A0A5C8K7L2-F1
#
_cell.length_a   1.000
_cell.length_b   1.000
_cell.length_c   1.000
_cell.angle_alpha   90.00
_cell.angle_beta   90.00
_cell.angle_gamma   90.00
#
_symmetry.space_group_name_H-M   'P 1'
#
loop_
_entity.id
_entity.type
_entity.pdbx_description
1 polymer ?
#
loop_
_entity_poly.entity_id
_entity_poly.type
_entity_poly.pdbx_seq_one_letter_code
_entity_poly.pdbx_strand_id
1 'polypeptide(L)' 'MRFEFKGLSSFEEDAACDYMGDANIPSVIREFDNINSAISYVNAHQGFMTTDDNTFAFVVRNIKQVNN' A
#
# COMPACT_ATOMS: atom_id res chain seq x y z
N MET A 1 13.58 9.40 -2.70
CA MET A 1 12.75 8.94 -3.85
C MET A 1 11.33 8.66 -3.35
N ARG A 2 10.28 8.99 -4.11
CA ARG A 2 8.89 8.75 -3.69
C ARG A 2 8.41 7.38 -4.16
N PHE A 3 7.80 6.62 -3.25
CA PHE A 3 7.22 5.31 -3.52
C PHE A 3 5.75 5.29 -3.12
N GLU A 4 4.90 4.77 -4.00
CA GLU A 4 3.52 4.45 -3.73
C GLU A 4 3.42 3.01 -3.23
N PHE A 5 2.77 2.83 -2.09
CA PHE A 5 2.45 1.54 -1.49
C PHE A 5 0.97 1.31 -1.67
N LYS A 6 0.59 0.18 -2.28
CA LYS A 6 -0.82 -0.19 -2.50
C LYS A 6 -1.13 -1.51 -1.83
N GLY A 7 -2.26 -1.55 -1.13
CA GLY A 7 -2.87 -2.78 -0.63
C GLY A 7 -3.73 -3.48 -1.67
N LEU A 8 -4.49 -4.46 -1.22
CA LEU A 8 -5.62 -4.99 -1.99
C LEU A 8 -6.83 -4.08 -1.79
N SER A 9 -7.66 -3.96 -2.81
CA SER A 9 -9.05 -3.54 -2.59
C SER A 9 -9.77 -4.56 -1.71
N SER A 10 -10.78 -4.14 -0.98
CA SER A 10 -11.73 -5.04 -0.31
C SER A 10 -12.38 -6.03 -1.29
N PHE A 11 -12.44 -5.70 -2.59
CA PHE A 11 -12.85 -6.62 -3.65
C PHE A 11 -11.83 -7.73 -3.94
N GLU A 12 -10.53 -7.45 -3.93
CA GLU A 12 -9.50 -8.47 -4.12
C GLU A 12 -9.29 -9.37 -2.89
N GLU A 13 -9.68 -8.91 -1.69
CA GLU A 13 -9.76 -9.76 -0.50
C GLU A 13 -11.00 -10.67 -0.50
N ASP A 14 -12.09 -10.25 -1.17
CA ASP A 14 -13.41 -10.88 -1.06
C ASP A 14 -14.08 -11.17 -2.42
N ALA A 15 -13.29 -11.44 -3.48
CA ALA A 15 -13.78 -11.74 -4.83
C ALA A 15 -14.49 -13.11 -4.91
N ALA A 16 -15.63 -13.16 -4.24
CA ALA A 16 -16.86 -13.85 -4.59
C ALA A 16 -18.05 -12.87 -4.36
N CYS A 17 -18.03 -11.64 -4.90
CA CYS A 17 -19.29 -10.89 -5.13
C CYS A 17 -19.14 -9.66 -6.04
N ASP A 18 -20.00 -9.61 -7.05
CA ASP A 18 -20.12 -8.57 -8.08
C ASP A 18 -20.61 -7.21 -7.54
N TYR A 19 -19.70 -6.29 -7.19
CA TYR A 19 -20.04 -4.88 -7.00
C TYR A 19 -19.01 -3.96 -7.68
N MET A 20 -19.40 -3.30 -8.78
CA MET A 20 -18.63 -2.24 -9.45
C MET A 20 -18.88 -0.88 -8.78
N GLY A 21 -18.35 -0.68 -7.57
CA GLY A 21 -18.24 0.64 -6.95
C GLY A 21 -16.78 0.91 -6.66
N ASP A 22 -16.29 2.12 -6.96
CA ASP A 22 -14.92 2.62 -6.72
C ASP A 22 -14.25 1.91 -5.52
N ALA A 23 -13.51 0.85 -5.82
CA ALA A 23 -12.79 0.13 -4.80
C ALA A 23 -11.58 1.00 -4.47
N ASN A 24 -11.73 1.89 -3.48
CA ASN A 24 -10.66 2.73 -2.97
C ASN A 24 -9.56 1.81 -2.40
N ILE A 25 -8.63 1.39 -3.26
CA ILE A 25 -7.47 0.61 -2.86
C ILE A 25 -6.66 1.50 -1.93
N PRO A 26 -6.45 1.08 -0.66
CA PRO A 26 -5.67 1.87 0.27
C PRO A 26 -4.27 2.05 -0.29
N SER A 27 -3.85 3.30 -0.38
CA SER A 27 -2.53 3.66 -0.88
C SER A 27 -1.92 4.81 -0.09
N VAL A 28 -0.60 4.77 0.07
CA VAL A 28 0.17 5.87 0.69
C VAL A 28 1.42 6.12 -0.13
N ILE A 29 1.84 7.38 -0.19
CA ILE A 29 3.10 7.77 -0.84
C ILE A 29 4.09 8.20 0.22
N ARG A 30 5.25 7.55 0.28
CA ARG A 30 6.33 7.88 1.23
C ARG A 30 7.69 7.96 0.56
N GLU A 31 8.60 8.67 1.21
CA GLU A 31 9.96 8.87 0.72
C GLU A 31 10.94 7.88 1.35
N PHE A 32 11.76 7.28 0.48
CA PHE A 32 12.86 6.39 0.86
C PHE A 32 14.09 6.68 0.00
N ASP A 33 15.28 6.34 0.50
CA ASP A 33 16.53 6.52 -0.25
C ASP A 33 16.53 5.73 -1.55
N ASN A 34 15.97 4.52 -1.54
CA ASN A 34 15.89 3.61 -2.67
C ASN A 34 14.81 2.52 -2.42
N ILE A 35 14.57 1.66 -3.41
CA ILE A 35 13.54 0.60 -3.33
C ILE A 35 13.86 -0.46 -2.25
N ASN A 36 15.14 -0.76 -2.01
CA ASN A 36 15.52 -1.72 -0.96
C ASN A 36 15.17 -1.18 0.43
N SER A 37 15.40 0.12 0.68
CA SER A 37 14.98 0.78 1.92
C SER A 37 13.45 0.73 2.12
N ALA A 38 12.68 0.90 1.05
CA ALA A 38 11.21 0.76 1.09
C ALA A 38 10.77 -0.68 1.43
N ILE A 39 11.40 -1.70 0.82
CA ILE A 39 11.13 -3.11 1.11
C ILE A 39 11.51 -3.45 2.56
N SER A 40 12.68 -3.01 3.03
CA SER A 40 13.14 -3.21 4.39
C SER A 40 12.17 -2.61 5.42
N TYR A 41 11.63 -1.43 5.14
CA TYR A 41 10.62 -0.82 6.00
C TYR A 41 9.37 -1.69 6.11
N VAL A 42 8.82 -2.14 4.98
CA VAL A 42 7.62 -3.00 4.96
C VAL A 42 7.87 -4.31 5.69
N ASN A 43 9.03 -4.94 5.51
CA ASN A 43 9.41 -6.16 6.22
C ASN A 43 9.54 -5.95 7.74
N ALA A 44 10.12 -4.83 8.18
CA ALA A 44 10.19 -4.48 9.60
C ALA A 44 8.81 -4.27 10.24
N HIS A 45 7.79 -3.92 9.43
CA HIS A 45 6.39 -3.77 9.83
C HIS A 45 5.53 -4.98 9.42
N GLN A 46 6.14 -6.16 9.28
CA GLN A 46 5.44 -7.43 9.04
C GLN A 46 4.56 -7.42 7.77
N GLY A 47 4.93 -6.65 6.76
CA GLY A 47 4.17 -6.53 5.51
C GLY A 47 3.10 -5.44 5.53
N PHE A 48 2.95 -4.69 6.62
CA PHE A 48 1.94 -3.64 6.76
C PHE A 48 2.49 -2.25 6.49
N MET A 49 1.57 -1.36 6.10
CA MET A 49 1.78 0.07 6.02
C MET A 49 0.63 0.79 6.73
N THR A 50 0.94 1.86 7.45
CA THR A 50 -0.06 2.72 8.09
C THR A 50 -0.27 4.00 7.29
N THR A 51 -1.48 4.53 7.33
CA THR A 51 -1.79 5.88 6.84
C THR A 51 -1.09 6.92 7.71
N ASP A 52 -0.88 8.13 7.17
CA ASP A 52 -0.11 9.18 7.87
C ASP A 52 -0.79 9.67 9.16
N ASP A 53 -2.11 9.55 9.24
CA ASP A 53 -2.91 9.84 10.44
C ASP A 53 -2.97 8.67 11.44
N ASN A 54 -2.34 7.53 11.12
CA ASN A 54 -2.36 6.28 11.87
C ASN A 54 -3.78 5.73 12.17
N THR A 55 -4.79 6.12 11.39
CA THR A 55 -6.17 5.64 11.59
C THR A 55 -6.42 4.29 10.92
N PHE A 56 -5.59 3.93 9.93
CA PHE A 56 -5.77 2.73 9.12
C PHE A 56 -4.43 2.08 8.76
N ALA A 57 -4.42 0.75 8.65
CA ALA A 57 -3.28 -0.03 8.19
C ALA A 57 -3.71 -1.04 7.12
N PHE A 58 -2.83 -1.32 6.16
CA PHE A 58 -3.09 -2.29 5.10
C PHE A 58 -1.86 -3.14 4.80
N VAL A 59 -2.09 -4.37 4.34
CA VAL A 59 -1.03 -5.25 3.83
C VAL A 59 -0.54 -4.71 2.49
N VAL A 60 0.75 -4.45 2.37
CA VAL A 60 1.36 -3.97 1.13
C VAL A 60 1.44 -5.10 0.12
N ARG A 61 0.89 -4.88 -1.07
CA ARG A 61 0.99 -5.82 -2.21
C ARG A 61 1.87 -5.32 -3.34
N ASN A 62 1.92 -4.00 -3.50
CA ASN A 62 2.72 -3.37 -4.55
C ASN A 62 3.50 -2.19 -3.97
N ILE A 63 4.77 -2.07 -4.37
CA ILE A 63 5.63 -0.92 -4.11
C ILE A 63 6.11 -0.43 -5.47
N LYS A 64 5.75 0.81 -5.82
CA LYS A 64 6.09 1.41 -7.10
C LYS A 64 6.76 2.76 -6.90
N GLN A 65 7.89 3.01 -7.55
CA GLN A 65 8.45 4.35 -7.61
C GLN A 65 7.51 5.26 -8.40
N VAL A 66 7.18 6.42 -7.84
CA VAL A 66 6.44 7.47 -8.52
C VAL A 66 7.38 8.62 -8.82
N ASN A 67 7.34 9.10 -10.06
CA ASN A 67 8.03 10.31 -10.47
C ASN A 67 7.03 11.45 -10.35
N ASN A 68 7.42 12.53 -9.65
CA ASN A 68 6.71 13.80 -9.77
C ASN A 68 6.97 14.40 -11.15
#